data_AF-A0A822G410-F1
#
_entry.id   AF-A0A822G410-F1
#
_cell.length_a   1.000
_cell.length_b   1.000
_cell.length_c   1.000
_cell.angle_alpha   90.00
_cell.angle_beta   90.00
_cell.angle_gamma   90.00
#
_symmetry.space_group_name_H-M   'P 1'
#
loop_
_entity.id
_entity.type
_entity.pdbx_description
1 polymer ?
#
loop_
_entity_poly.entity_id
_entity_poly.type
_entity_poly.pdbx_seq_one_letter_code
_entity_poly.pdbx_strand_id
1 'polypeptide(L)' 'MLDVGYFLRMIEIGLRHRLNRSRKKKKNLWDESVTKGRCGLNDLDINWHMNNGRYLREADFSRFTLIIET' A
#
# COMPACT_ATOMS: atom_id res chain seq x y z
N MET A 1 -8.14 -2.90 16.67
CA MET A 1 -7.39 -1.79 17.31
C MET A 1 -6.96 -0.85 16.20
N LEU A 2 -7.04 0.47 16.39
CA LEU A 2 -6.63 1.43 15.36
C LEU A 2 -5.12 1.29 15.10
N ASP A 3 -4.76 0.60 14.01
CA ASP A 3 -3.38 0.50 13.56
C ASP A 3 -2.93 1.87 13.04
N VAL A 4 -2.32 2.68 13.89
CA VAL A 4 -1.83 4.02 13.54
C VAL A 4 -0.92 3.96 12.29
N GLY A 5 -0.08 2.93 12.19
CA GLY A 5 0.77 2.69 11.02
C GLY A 5 -0.01 2.46 9.72
N TYR A 6 -1.21 1.89 9.79
CA TYR A 6 -2.07 1.72 8.62
C TYR A 6 -2.58 3.07 8.10
N PHE A 7 -3.14 3.90 8.99
CA PHE A 7 -3.66 5.22 8.62
C PHE A 7 -2.57 6.15 8.09
N LEU A 8 -1.40 6.15 8.74
CA LEU A 8 -0.25 6.94 8.27
C LEU A 8 0.17 6.53 6.85
N ARG A 9 0.17 5.23 6.55
CA ARG A 9 0.56 4.73 5.23
C ARG A 9 -0.49 5.03 4.16
N MET A 10 -1.78 4.97 4.49
CA MET A 10 -2.85 5.45 3.61
C MET A 10 -2.68 6.92 3.23
N ILE A 11 -2.41 7.76 4.23
CA ILE A 11 -2.16 9.20 4.02
C ILE A 11 -0.90 9.40 3.18
N GLU A 12 0.18 8.67 3.46
CA GLU A 12 1.42 8.71 2.67
C GLU A 12 1.17 8.41 1.18
N ILE A 13 0.40 7.35 0.87
CA ILE A 13 0.05 6.97 -0.51
C ILE A 13 -0.75 8.09 -1.18
N GLY A 14 -1.77 8.63 -0.50
CA GLY A 14 -2.60 9.71 -1.03
C GLY A 14 -1.80 10.99 -1.31
N LEU A 15 -0.92 11.39 -0.39
CA LEU A 15 -0.03 12.55 -0.55
C LEU A 15 0.95 12.34 -1.69
N ARG A 16 1.62 11.18 -1.76
CA ARG A 16 2.54 10.83 -2.86
C ARG A 16 1.83 10.87 -4.21
N HIS A 17 0.59 10.39 -4.28
CA HIS A 17 -0.18 10.47 -5.51
C HIS A 17 -0.52 11.92 -5.85
N ARG A 18 -1.02 12.73 -4.91
CA ARG A 18 -1.32 14.16 -5.12
C ARG A 18 -0.12 14.94 -5.65
N LEU A 19 1.06 14.73 -5.05
CA LEU A 19 2.30 15.40 -5.45
C LEU A 19 2.79 14.99 -6.84
N ASN A 20 2.57 13.73 -7.22
CA ASN A 20 3.04 13.19 -8.50
C ASN A 20 1.95 13.11 -9.59
N ARG A 21 0.75 13.65 -9.31
CA ARG A 21 -0.42 13.54 -10.20
C ARG A 21 -0.15 14.10 -11.59
N SER A 22 0.55 15.24 -11.68
CA SER A 22 0.89 15.88 -12.96
C SER A 22 1.97 15.13 -13.76
N ARG A 23 2.69 14.18 -13.15
CA ARG A 23 3.79 13.44 -13.77
C ARG A 23 3.41 12.01 -14.17
N LYS A 24 2.32 11.46 -13.63
CA LYS A 24 1.90 10.08 -13.89
C LYS A 24 0.85 10.02 -15.00
N LYS A 25 1.08 9.16 -16.00
CA LYS A 25 0.01 8.73 -16.92
C LYS A 25 -1.05 7.98 -16.13
N LYS A 26 -2.32 8.21 -16.48
CA LYS A 26 -3.43 7.39 -15.98
C LYS A 26 -3.22 5.95 -16.43
N LYS A 27 -3.44 5.02 -15.52
CA LYS A 27 -3.41 3.57 -15.81
C LYS A 27 -4.84 3.09 -16.06
N ASN A 28 -5.00 2.02 -16.81
CA ASN A 28 -6.26 1.30 -16.86
C ASN A 28 -6.35 0.29 -15.71
N LEU A 29 -7.57 -0.13 -15.37
CA LEU A 29 -7.79 -1.15 -14.34
C LEU A 29 -7.11 -2.50 -14.67
N TRP A 30 -6.89 -2.76 -15.97
CA TRP A 30 -6.26 -3.97 -16.48
C TRP A 30 -4.73 -3.84 -16.61
N ASP A 31 -4.17 -2.65 -16.37
CA ASP A 31 -2.74 -2.44 -16.41
C ASP A 31 -2.07 -3.02 -15.17
N GLU A 32 -0.85 -3.52 -15.35
CA GLU A 32 -0.04 -4.00 -14.24
C GLU A 32 0.37 -2.83 -13.33
N SER A 33 0.15 -2.99 -12.02
CA SER A 33 0.60 -2.03 -11.01
C SER A 33 1.39 -2.72 -9.92
N VAL A 34 2.67 -2.37 -9.82
CA VAL A 34 3.58 -2.89 -8.81
C VAL A 34 3.71 -1.88 -7.67
N THR A 35 3.33 -2.30 -6.47
CA THR A 35 3.48 -1.50 -5.25
C THR A 35 4.51 -2.17 -4.34
N LYS A 36 5.49 -1.38 -3.85
CA LYS A 36 6.51 -1.89 -2.94
C LYS A 36 5.97 -1.96 -1.51
N GLY A 37 5.94 -3.17 -0.97
CA GLY A 37 5.62 -3.42 0.43
C GLY A 37 6.73 -3.00 1.39
N ARG A 38 6.35 -2.66 2.62
CA ARG A 38 7.28 -2.46 3.74
C ARG A 38 6.87 -3.39 4.89
N CYS A 39 7.83 -4.18 5.36
CA CYS A 39 7.67 -5.04 6.53
C CYS A 39 8.52 -4.47 7.67
N GLY A 40 7.90 -4.12 8.79
CA GLY A 40 8.60 -3.76 10.02
C GLY A 40 8.80 -4.97 10.92
N LEU A 41 9.57 -4.80 12.00
CA LEU A 41 9.77 -5.87 12.99
C LEU A 41 8.47 -6.25 13.72
N ASN A 42 7.56 -5.30 13.93
CA ASN A 42 6.25 -5.54 14.54
C ASN A 42 5.26 -6.26 13.63
N ASP A 43 5.60 -6.45 12.34
CA ASP A 43 4.76 -7.16 11.38
C ASP A 43 5.07 -8.67 11.32
N LEU A 44 6.09 -9.11 12.06
CA LEU A 44 6.50 -10.51 12.16
C LEU A 44 5.66 -11.26 13.20
N ASP A 45 5.35 -12.51 12.91
CA ASP A 45 4.73 -13.45 13.84
C ASP A 45 5.77 -14.06 14.80
N ILE A 46 5.31 -14.94 15.68
CA ILE A 46 6.15 -15.65 16.66
C ILE A 46 7.25 -16.48 15.97
N ASN A 47 6.99 -16.97 14.76
CA ASN A 47 7.94 -17.73 13.95
C ASN A 47 8.89 -16.83 13.14
N TRP A 48 8.91 -15.51 13.39
CA TRP A 48 9.72 -14.53 12.65
C TRP A 48 9.39 -14.47 11.15
N HIS A 49 8.20 -14.90 10.76
CA HIS A 49 7.68 -14.74 9.40
C HIS A 49 6.70 -13.58 9.36
N MET A 50 6.55 -12.95 8.21
CA MET A 50 5.54 -11.91 8.05
C MET A 50 4.14 -12.49 8.30
N ASN A 51 3.36 -11.84 9.14
CA ASN A 51 2.03 -12.33 9.49
C ASN A 51 1.11 -12.41 8.26
N ASN A 52 0.34 -13.49 8.11
CA ASN A 52 -0.61 -13.68 7.00
C ASN A 52 -1.61 -12.52 6.84
N GLY A 53 -2.10 -11.95 7.96
CA GLY A 53 -2.99 -10.79 7.92
C GLY A 53 -2.31 -9.53 7.40
N ARG A 54 -0.98 -9.44 7.49
CA ARG A 54 -0.21 -8.33 6.93
C ARG A 54 -0.12 -8.40 5.41
N TYR A 55 -0.04 -9.60 4.83
CA TYR A 55 -0.05 -9.77 3.37
C TYR A 55 -1.34 -9.23 2.75
N LEU A 56 -2.49 -9.55 3.34
CA LEU A 56 -3.79 -9.08 2.85
C LEU A 56 -3.88 -7.54 2.89
N ARG A 57 -3.35 -6.95 3.97
CA ARG A 57 -3.27 -5.49 4.13
C ARG A 57 -2.39 -4.83 3.06
N GLU A 58 -1.28 -5.47 2.69
CA GLU A 58 -0.40 -4.98 1.62
C GLU A 58 -1.06 -5.08 0.24
N ALA A 59 -1.86 -6.12 0.01
CA ALA A 59 -2.69 -6.24 -1.18
C ALA A 59 -3.74 -5.11 -1.27
N ASP A 60 -4.39 -4.75 -0.16
CA ASP A 60 -5.32 -3.62 -0.11
C ASP A 60 -4.67 -2.28 -0.43
N PHE A 61 -3.46 -2.02 0.11
CA PHE A 61 -2.70 -0.82 -0.25
C PHE A 61 -2.37 -0.76 -1.74
N SER A 62 -2.02 -1.91 -2.33
CA SER A 62 -1.72 -2.03 -3.75
C SER A 62 -2.96 -1.76 -4.61
N ARG A 63 -4.11 -2.33 -4.21
CA ARG A 63 -5.40 -2.10 -4.85
C ARG A 63 -5.83 -0.65 -4.78
N PHE A 64 -5.70 -0.01 -3.61
CA PHE A 64 -6.01 1.40 -3.42
C PHE A 64 -5.12 2.29 -4.30
N THR A 65 -3.84 1.96 -4.41
CA THR A 65 -2.89 2.65 -5.28
C THR A 65 -3.32 2.55 -6.75
N LEU A 66 -3.70 1.35 -7.23
CA LEU A 66 -4.20 1.16 -8.59
C LEU A 66 -5.47 1.99 -8.86
N ILE A 67 -6.45 1.93 -7.94
CA ILE A 67 -7.72 2.67 -8.08
C ILE A 67 -7.49 4.17 -8.15
N ILE A 68 -6.56 4.71 -7.36
CA ILE A 68 -6.24 6.15 -7.38
C ILE A 68 -5.46 6.54 -8.64
N GLU A 69 -4.65 5.63 -9.20
CA GLU A 69 -3.89 5.86 -10.44
C GLU A 69 -4.70 5.70 -11.72
N THR A 70 -5.91 5.12 -11.64
CA THR A 70 -6.87 4.99 -12.74
C THR A 70 -7.59 6.32 -13.00
#